data_AF-X0Y8P3-F1
#
_entry.id   AF-X0Y8P3-F1
#
_cell.length_a   1.000
_cell.length_b   1.000
_cell.length_c   1.000
_cell.angle_alpha   90.00
_cell.angle_beta   90.00
_cell.angle_gamma   90.00
#
_symmetry.space_group_name_H-M   'P 1'
#
loop_
_entity.id
_entity.type
_entity.pdbx_description
1 polymer ?
#
loop_
_entity_poly.entity_id
_entity_poly.type
_entity_poly.pdbx_seq_one_letter_code
_entity_poly.pdbx_strand_id
1 'polypeptide(L)'
;FALISGPTLITAANTIRGAAKIALAKPKLTDKITQELLKVEKAEYQTTECRNVVLGHVINSFSEFFDQIENKRPVVELIRKQFKNTRSGTRKKAEKFLKKFTT
;
A
#
# COMPACT_ATOMS: atom_id res chain seq x y z
N PHE A 1 12.31 -5.22 -4.47
CA PHE A 1 11.21 -4.24 -4.41
C PHE A 1 11.08 -3.35 -5.64
N ALA A 2 12.08 -3.29 -6.54
CA ALA A 2 12.00 -2.53 -7.81
C ALA A 2 10.73 -2.81 -8.65
N LEU A 3 10.18 -4.02 -8.55
CA LEU A 3 8.95 -4.44 -9.22
C LEU A 3 7.68 -3.74 -8.72
N ILE A 4 7.71 -3.11 -7.53
CA ILE A 4 6.58 -2.33 -7.00
C ILE A 4 6.37 -1.08 -7.85
N SER A 5 7.44 -0.41 -8.28
CA SER A 5 7.37 0.80 -9.10
C SER A 5 7.52 0.50 -10.59
N GLY A 6 7.42 -0.76 -11.00
CA GLY A 6 7.49 -1.15 -12.41
C GLY A 6 6.16 -0.95 -13.14
N PRO A 7 6.17 -0.91 -14.49
CA PRO A 7 4.98 -0.57 -15.28
C PRO A 7 3.87 -1.63 -15.17
N THR A 8 4.22 -2.88 -14.83
CA THR A 8 3.32 -4.04 -14.84
C THR A 8 2.53 -4.17 -13.54
N LEU A 9 1.24 -3.82 -13.59
CA LEU A 9 0.32 -3.89 -12.45
C LEU A 9 0.29 -5.26 -11.75
N ILE A 10 0.18 -6.35 -12.52
CA ILE A 10 0.03 -7.70 -11.94
C ILE A 10 1.29 -8.09 -11.16
N THR A 11 2.46 -7.75 -11.69
CA THR A 11 3.74 -7.99 -11.03
C THR A 11 3.86 -7.14 -9.76
N ALA A 12 3.51 -5.86 -9.83
CA ALA A 12 3.50 -4.98 -8.66
C ALA A 12 2.55 -5.50 -7.57
N ALA A 13 1.31 -5.86 -7.93
CA ALA A 13 0.29 -6.36 -7.01
C ALA A 13 0.70 -7.69 -6.33
N ASN A 14 1.33 -8.61 -7.06
CA ASN A 14 1.89 -9.83 -6.46
C ASN A 14 3.07 -9.51 -5.52
N THR A 15 3.97 -8.62 -5.92
CA THR A 15 5.12 -8.20 -5.13
C THR A 15 4.69 -7.56 -3.81
N ILE A 16 3.68 -6.68 -3.85
CA ILE A 16 3.11 -6.01 -2.67
C ILE A 16 2.51 -7.03 -1.69
N ARG A 17 1.72 -7.99 -2.19
CA ARG A 17 1.16 -9.05 -1.34
C ARG A 17 2.24 -9.94 -0.72
N GLY A 18 3.26 -10.30 -1.50
CA GLY A 18 4.42 -11.03 -0.98
C GLY A 18 5.16 -10.26 0.11
N ALA A 19 5.34 -8.94 -0.08
CA ALA A 19 5.97 -8.07 0.89
C ALA A 19 5.22 -8.04 2.22
N ALA A 20 3.88 -7.95 2.20
CA ALA A 20 3.06 -8.00 3.42
C ALA A 20 3.26 -9.30 4.20
N LYS A 21 3.29 -10.45 3.51
CA LYS A 21 3.57 -11.75 4.13
C LYS A 21 4.96 -11.80 4.77
N ILE A 22 5.96 -11.20 4.12
CA ILE A 22 7.32 -11.11 4.68
C ILE A 22 7.34 -10.23 5.93
N ALA A 23 6.66 -9.06 5.91
CA ALA A 23 6.58 -8.18 7.08
C ALA A 23 5.98 -8.93 8.28
N LEU A 24 4.84 -9.62 8.07
CA LEU A 24 4.20 -10.44 9.10
C LEU A 24 5.12 -11.54 9.66
N ALA A 25 5.83 -12.25 8.80
CA ALA A 25 6.71 -13.35 9.21
C ALA A 25 8.04 -12.86 9.80
N LYS A 26 8.47 -11.64 9.48
CA LYS A 26 9.76 -11.07 9.88
C LYS A 26 9.57 -9.60 10.33
N PRO A 27 9.10 -9.37 11.57
CA PRO A 27 8.83 -8.02 12.07
C PRO A 27 10.02 -7.04 11.96
N LYS A 28 11.24 -7.55 12.06
CA LYS A 28 12.49 -6.76 11.86
C LYS A 28 12.62 -6.14 10.46
N LEU A 29 11.84 -6.58 9.47
CA LEU A 29 11.83 -6.05 8.11
C LEU A 29 10.64 -5.11 7.85
N THR A 30 9.73 -4.94 8.80
CA THR A 30 8.47 -4.23 8.60
C THR A 30 8.69 -2.78 8.16
N ASP A 31 9.57 -2.03 8.81
CA ASP A 31 9.78 -0.63 8.43
C ASP A 31 10.46 -0.50 7.06
N LYS A 32 11.42 -1.37 6.76
CA LYS A 32 12.04 -1.42 5.42
C LYS A 32 10.99 -1.70 4.34
N ILE A 33 10.13 -2.69 4.56
CA ILE A 33 9.04 -3.04 3.63
C ILE A 33 8.06 -1.87 3.50
N THR A 34 7.73 -1.20 4.60
CA THR A 34 6.86 -0.04 4.63
C THR A 34 7.40 1.07 3.73
N GLN A 35 8.68 1.41 3.86
CA GLN A 35 9.33 2.41 3.00
C GLN A 35 9.29 2.01 1.52
N GLU A 36 9.47 0.74 1.20
CA GLU A 36 9.35 0.26 -0.19
C GLU A 36 7.93 0.35 -0.73
N LEU A 37 6.91 0.04 0.07
CA LEU A 37 5.50 0.16 -0.34
C LEU A 37 5.09 1.62 -0.55
N LEU A 38 5.59 2.56 0.26
CA LEU A 38 5.28 4.00 0.13
C LEU A 38 5.75 4.59 -1.21
N LYS A 39 6.76 4.00 -1.86
CA LYS A 39 7.24 4.45 -3.18
C LYS A 39 6.17 4.36 -4.28
N VAL A 40 5.11 3.57 -4.07
CA VAL A 40 3.96 3.45 -5.00
C VAL A 40 3.37 4.83 -5.36
N GLU A 41 3.46 5.80 -4.46
CA GLU A 41 2.91 7.14 -4.68
C GLU A 41 3.59 7.84 -5.86
N LYS A 42 4.88 7.57 -6.08
CA LYS A 42 5.70 8.17 -7.15
C LYS A 42 5.93 7.22 -8.34
N ALA A 43 5.30 6.06 -8.35
CA ALA A 43 5.50 5.06 -9.40
C ALA A 43 4.74 5.41 -10.69
N GLU A 44 5.43 5.24 -11.83
CA GLU A 44 4.87 5.39 -13.17
C GLU A 44 4.40 4.03 -13.69
N TYR A 45 3.08 3.84 -13.66
CA TYR A 45 2.43 2.66 -14.26
C TYR A 45 1.99 2.97 -15.69
N GLN A 46 1.68 1.91 -16.45
CA GLN A 46 1.18 2.03 -17.82
C GLN A 46 -0.03 2.98 -17.95
N THR A 47 -0.89 3.04 -16.93
CA THR A 47 -2.00 4.01 -16.88
C THR A 47 -2.24 4.50 -15.44
N THR A 48 -2.92 5.64 -15.31
CA THR A 48 -3.42 6.14 -14.02
C THR A 48 -4.35 5.14 -13.35
N GLU A 49 -5.16 4.42 -14.14
CA GLU A 49 -6.05 3.39 -13.59
C GLU A 49 -5.28 2.21 -13.00
N CYS A 50 -4.18 1.79 -13.65
CA CYS A 50 -3.30 0.79 -13.08
C CYS A 50 -2.72 1.24 -11.74
N ARG A 51 -2.26 2.49 -11.65
CA ARG A 51 -1.77 3.07 -10.40
C ARG A 51 -2.84 3.04 -9.30
N ASN A 52 -4.08 3.37 -9.62
CA ASN A 52 -5.20 3.36 -8.66
C ASN A 52 -5.50 1.96 -8.12
N VAL A 53 -5.41 0.94 -8.96
CA VAL A 53 -5.56 -0.46 -8.56
C VAL A 53 -4.41 -0.87 -7.63
N VAL A 54 -3.17 -0.52 -7.98
CA VAL A 54 -2.01 -0.88 -7.14
C VAL A 54 -2.04 -0.18 -5.79
N LEU A 55 -2.47 1.09 -5.71
CA LEU A 55 -2.71 1.77 -4.44
C LEU A 55 -3.73 1.02 -3.57
N GLY A 56 -4.76 0.43 -4.19
CA GLY A 56 -5.70 -0.46 -3.50
C GLY A 56 -5.06 -1.73 -2.94
N HIS A 57 -4.05 -2.29 -3.62
CA HIS A 57 -3.27 -3.41 -3.08
C HIS A 57 -2.38 -2.98 -1.91
N VAL A 58 -1.75 -1.81 -2.01
CA VAL A 58 -0.93 -1.26 -0.92
C VAL A 58 -1.74 -1.01 0.34
N ILE A 59 -2.94 -0.42 0.25
CA ILE A 59 -3.83 -0.22 1.42
C ILE A 59 -4.17 -1.55 2.09
N ASN A 60 -4.55 -2.56 1.30
CA ASN A 60 -4.87 -3.89 1.83
C ASN A 60 -3.66 -4.50 2.53
N SER A 61 -2.49 -4.44 1.91
CA SER A 61 -1.25 -4.96 2.49
C SER A 61 -0.85 -4.23 3.77
N PHE A 62 -0.93 -2.90 3.81
CA PHE A 62 -0.72 -2.17 5.06
C PHE A 62 -1.71 -2.60 6.15
N SER A 63 -2.98 -2.90 5.81
CA SER A 63 -3.97 -3.36 6.79
C SER A 63 -3.58 -4.67 7.49
N GLU A 64 -2.73 -5.49 6.86
CA GLU A 64 -2.32 -6.79 7.38
C GLU A 64 -1.27 -6.65 8.50
N PHE A 65 -0.33 -5.72 8.36
CA PHE A 65 0.81 -5.59 9.29
C PHE A 65 0.92 -4.20 9.95
N PHE A 66 -0.10 -3.36 9.85
CA PHE A 66 -0.07 -1.97 10.35
C PHE A 66 0.39 -1.84 11.81
N ASP A 67 -0.03 -2.77 12.66
CA ASP A 67 0.30 -2.75 14.09
C ASP A 67 1.79 -2.95 14.36
N GLN A 68 2.54 -3.53 13.41
CA GLN A 68 3.98 -3.74 13.50
C GLN A 68 4.81 -2.55 12.98
N ILE A 69 4.17 -1.53 12.41
CA ILE A 69 4.86 -0.36 11.85
C ILE A 69 5.19 0.61 12.98
N GLU A 70 6.45 1.02 13.09
CA GLU A 70 6.89 1.98 14.09
C GLU A 70 6.38 3.39 13.75
N ASN A 71 6.74 3.89 12.56
CA ASN A 71 6.28 5.20 12.09
C ASN A 71 5.04 5.08 11.19
N LYS A 72 3.86 5.14 11.81
CA LYS A 72 2.55 5.02 11.14
C LYS A 72 2.14 6.26 10.33
N ARG A 73 2.75 7.43 10.58
CA ARG A 73 2.30 8.70 10.00
C ARG A 73 2.35 8.73 8.46
N PRO A 74 3.44 8.37 7.77
CA PRO A 74 3.47 8.37 6.31
C PRO A 74 2.45 7.43 5.67
N VAL A 75 2.16 6.30 6.33
CA VAL A 75 1.15 5.33 5.89
C VAL A 75 -0.25 5.96 5.96
N VAL A 76 -0.59 6.57 7.09
CA VAL A 76 -1.89 7.26 7.26
C VAL A 76 -2.04 8.42 6.27
N GLU A 77 -0.98 9.20 6.04
CA GLU A 77 -0.99 10.29 5.05
C GLU A 77 -1.26 9.77 3.63
N LEU A 78 -0.58 8.70 3.21
CA LEU A 78 -0.81 8.07 1.91
C LEU A 78 -2.27 7.58 1.78
N ILE A 79 -2.81 6.97 2.82
CA ILE A 79 -4.16 6.39 2.82
C ILE A 79 -5.22 7.50 2.78
N ARG A 80 -5.04 8.60 3.51
CA ARG A 80 -5.94 9.77 3.45
C ARG A 80 -6.02 10.37 2.06
N LYS A 81 -4.90 10.44 1.31
CA LYS A 81 -4.91 10.92 -0.08
C LYS A 81 -5.80 10.05 -0.99
N GLN A 82 -6.04 8.78 -0.64
CA GLN A 82 -6.85 7.87 -1.45
C GLN A 82 -8.36 8.10 -1.34
N PHE A 83 -8.83 9.01 -0.49
CA PHE A 83 -10.24 9.42 -0.44
C PHE A 83 -10.68 10.14 -1.73
N LYS A 84 -9.72 10.76 -2.43
CA LYS A 84 -9.94 11.41 -3.73
C LYS A 84 -9.63 10.49 -4.93
N ASN A 85 -9.33 9.21 -4.69
CA ASN A 85 -9.01 8.28 -5.78
C ASN A 85 -10.21 8.09 -6.70
N THR A 86 -10.04 8.12 -8.02
CA THR A 86 -11.17 7.99 -8.97
C THR A 86 -11.82 6.61 -8.92
N ARG A 87 -11.06 5.56 -8.57
CA ARG A 87 -11.57 4.20 -8.42
C ARG A 87 -12.27 4.02 -7.06
N SER A 88 -13.58 3.80 -7.09
CA SER A 88 -14.42 3.62 -5.89
C SER A 88 -13.96 2.47 -4.99
N GLY A 89 -13.48 1.38 -5.58
CA GLY A 89 -12.93 0.23 -4.83
C GLY A 89 -11.67 0.57 -4.03
N THR A 90 -10.86 1.52 -4.48
CA THR A 90 -9.67 1.99 -3.74
C THR A 90 -10.08 2.95 -2.62
N ARG A 91 -11.03 3.87 -2.88
CA ARG A 91 -11.60 4.75 -1.83
C ARG A 91 -12.17 3.96 -0.65
N LYS A 92 -13.03 2.98 -0.93
CA LYS A 92 -13.66 2.12 0.10
C LYS A 92 -12.63 1.38 0.97
N LYS A 93 -11.49 0.97 0.40
CA LYS A 93 -10.40 0.35 1.16
C LYS A 93 -9.73 1.33 2.11
N ALA A 94 -9.50 2.57 1.65
CA ALA A 94 -8.92 3.63 2.49
C ALA A 94 -9.85 4.00 3.66
N GLU A 95 -11.15 4.13 3.39
CA GLU A 95 -12.18 4.34 4.43
C GLU A 95 -12.18 3.21 5.46
N LYS A 96 -12.21 1.95 4.99
CA LYS A 96 -12.17 0.77 5.87
C LYS A 96 -10.90 0.73 6.72
N PHE A 97 -9.74 1.08 6.14
CA PHE A 97 -8.49 1.14 6.85
C PHE A 97 -8.54 2.15 7.99
N LEU A 98 -8.91 3.40 7.72
CA LEU A 98 -8.92 4.45 8.75
C LEU A 98 -9.96 4.17 9.84
N LYS A 99 -11.12 3.61 9.49
CA LYS A 99 -12.09 3.15 10.47
C LYS A 99 -11.52 2.08 11.41
N LYS A 100 -10.62 1.22 10.91
CA LYS A 100 -10.02 0.15 11.71
C LYS A 100 -8.93 0.67 12.67
N PHE A 101 -8.17 1.69 12.27
CA PHE A 101 -6.91 2.03 12.94
C PHE A 101 -6.81 3.47 13.46
N THR A 102 -7.82 4.31 13.24
CA THR A 102 -7.83 5.72 13.69
C THR A 102 -9.14 6.12 14.39
N THR A 103 -10.00 5.16 14.69
CA THR A 103 -11.19 5.31 15.55
C THR A 103 -10.85 4.74 16.92
#